data_AF-A0AAE6BUW6-F1
#
_entry.id   AF-A0AAE6BUW6-F1
#
_cell.length_a   1.000
_cell.length_b   1.000
_cell.length_c   1.000
_cell.angle_alpha   90.00
_cell.angle_beta   90.00
_cell.angle_gamma   90.00
#
_symmetry.space_group_name_H-M   'P 1'
#
loop_
_entity.id
_entity.type
_entity.pdbx_description
1 polymer ?
#
loop_
_entity_poly.entity_id
_entity_poly.type
_entity_poly.pdbx_seq_one_letter_code
_entity_poly.pdbx_strand_id
1 'polypeptide(L)' 'MDEKITVTAEFSQTDVAAALMCLGEELTPERWEQVKAAPSKIDFQKIEDKSDRMQVKLGLISLLFLNLAD' A
#
# COMPACT_ATOMS: atom_id res chain seq x y z
N MET A 1 -24.65 -8.28 3.46
CA MET A 1 -23.96 -8.46 2.17
C MET A 1 -22.48 -8.21 2.40
N ASP A 2 -21.63 -9.09 1.90
CA ASP A 2 -20.17 -9.06 2.06
C ASP A 2 -19.51 -8.48 0.80
N GLU A 3 -20.03 -7.34 0.34
CA GLU A 3 -19.57 -6.69 -0.89
C GLU A 3 -18.18 -6.06 -0.67
N LYS A 4 -17.29 -6.25 -1.64
CA LYS A 4 -15.89 -5.82 -1.57
C LYS A 4 -15.56 -4.97 -2.79
N ILE A 5 -14.77 -3.92 -2.56
CA ILE A 5 -14.18 -3.09 -3.60
C ILE A 5 -12.70 -3.42 -3.77
N THR A 6 -12.15 -3.18 -4.97
CA THR A 6 -10.72 -3.25 -5.24
C THR A 6 -10.24 -1.87 -5.63
N VAL A 7 -9.17 -1.39 -4.99
CA VAL A 7 -8.51 -0.12 -5.32
C VAL A 7 -7.10 -0.44 -5.82
N THR A 8 -6.71 0.15 -6.94
CA THR A 8 -5.37 -0.02 -7.55
C THR A 8 -4.65 1.32 -7.57
N ALA A 9 -3.34 1.30 -7.29
CA ALA A 9 -2.46 2.44 -7.39
C ALA A 9 -1.15 2.00 -8.06
N GLU A 10 -0.52 2.92 -8.78
CA GLU A 10 0.76 2.69 -9.47
C GLU A 10 1.86 3.51 -8.79
N PHE A 11 3.02 2.88 -8.60
CA PHE A 11 4.20 3.52 -8.04
C PHE A 11 5.38 3.21 -8.96
N SER A 12 6.22 4.21 -9.21
CA SER A 12 7.48 4.01 -9.91
C SER A 12 8.51 3.35 -8.99
N GLN A 13 9.58 2.79 -9.58
CA GLN A 13 10.71 2.27 -8.82
C GLN A 13 11.33 3.34 -7.90
N THR A 14 11.34 4.59 -8.36
CA THR A 14 11.84 5.73 -7.58
C THR A 14 10.97 6.01 -6.37
N ASP A 15 9.64 5.94 -6.51
CA ASP A 15 8.72 6.16 -5.38
C ASP A 15 8.93 5.09 -4.29
N VAL A 16 9.08 3.83 -4.71
CA VAL A 16 9.34 2.71 -3.79
C VAL A 16 10.72 2.84 -3.13
N ALA A 17 11.75 3.24 -3.88
CA ALA A 17 13.08 3.45 -3.34
C ALA A 17 13.11 4.59 -2.30
N ALA A 18 12.42 5.70 -2.59
CA ALA A 18 12.28 6.81 -1.66
C ALA A 18 11.54 6.41 -0.38
N ALA A 19 10.46 5.63 -0.51
CA ALA A 19 9.72 5.10 0.63
C ALA A 19 10.59 4.19 1.52
N LEU A 20 11.37 3.29 0.92
CA LEU A 20 12.29 2.42 1.68
C LEU A 20 13.40 3.22 2.36
N MET A 21 13.95 4.24 1.70
CA MET A 21 14.95 5.12 2.29
C MET A 21 14.43 5.82 3.55
N CYS A 22 13.18 6.31 3.52
CA CYS A 22 12.52 6.88 4.70
C CYS A 22 12.37 5.89 5.86
N LEU A 23 12.34 4.59 5.57
CA LEU A 23 12.27 3.50 6.54
C LEU A 23 13.66 2.99 6.97
N GLY A 24 14.75 3.59 6.47
CA GLY A 24 16.13 3.13 6.73
C GLY A 24 16.50 1.85 5.98
N GLU A 25 15.74 1.49 4.95
CA GLU A 25 15.90 0.28 4.14
C GLU A 25 16.38 0.63 2.71
N GLU A 26 17.07 -0.31 2.06
CA GLU A 26 17.49 -0.17 0.67
C GLU A 26 16.59 -1.00 -0.27
N LEU A 27 16.27 -0.44 -1.44
CA LEU A 27 15.61 -1.19 -2.51
C LEU A 27 16.66 -2.00 -3.30
N THR A 28 16.83 -3.26 -2.94
CA THR A 28 17.67 -4.17 -3.71
C THR A 28 16.95 -4.66 -4.97
N PRO A 29 17.68 -5.11 -6.02
CA PRO A 29 17.07 -5.70 -7.20
C PRO A 29 16.14 -6.89 -6.89
N GLU A 30 16.55 -7.75 -5.94
CA GLU A 30 15.73 -8.89 -5.51
C GLU A 30 14.41 -8.43 -4.86
N ARG A 31 14.46 -7.43 -3.97
CA ARG A 31 13.26 -6.83 -3.36
C ARG A 31 12.36 -6.18 -4.42
N TRP A 32 12.94 -5.53 -5.43
CA TRP A 32 12.18 -4.96 -6.52
C TRP A 32 11.44 -6.02 -7.35
N GLU A 33 12.11 -7.13 -7.69
CA GLU A 33 11.46 -8.25 -8.37
C GLU A 33 10.32 -8.84 -7.52
N GLN A 34 10.49 -8.94 -6.20
CA GLN A 34 9.45 -9.41 -5.29
C GLN A 34 8.23 -8.46 -5.25
N VAL A 35 8.46 -7.15 -5.18
CA VAL A 35 7.38 -6.14 -5.11
C VAL A 35 6.57 -6.07 -6.41
N LYS A 36 7.22 -6.23 -7.58
CA LYS A 36 6.56 -6.08 -8.89
C LYS A 36 5.95 -7.37 -9.46
N ALA A 37 6.22 -8.54 -8.87
CA ALA A 37 5.87 -9.85 -9.45
C ALA A 37 4.36 -10.07 -9.68
N ALA A 38 3.50 -9.41 -8.91
CA ALA A 38 2.05 -9.47 -9.08
C ALA A 38 1.37 -8.26 -8.41
N PRO A 39 0.09 -7.98 -8.73
CA PRO A 39 -0.71 -7.05 -7.93
C PRO A 39 -0.64 -7.44 -6.45
N SER A 40 0.06 -6.63 -5.68
CA SER A 40 0.29 -6.90 -4.26
C SER A 40 -1.02 -6.70 -3.50
N LYS A 41 -1.57 -7.77 -2.94
CA LYS A 41 -2.67 -7.68 -1.99
C LYS A 41 -2.10 -7.31 -0.62
N ILE A 42 -2.52 -6.16 -0.09
CA ILE A 42 -2.20 -5.78 1.27
C ILE A 42 -2.97 -6.69 2.21
N ASP A 43 -2.25 -7.55 2.92
CA ASP A 43 -2.82 -8.33 4.01
C ASP A 43 -2.82 -7.52 5.31
N PHE A 44 -3.94 -6.86 5.61
CA PHE A 44 -4.11 -6.07 6.82
C PHE A 44 -3.94 -6.88 8.11
N GLN A 45 -4.03 -8.21 8.08
CA GLN A 45 -3.81 -9.03 9.27
C GLN A 45 -2.34 -9.00 9.71
N LYS A 46 -1.41 -8.68 8.80
CA LYS A 46 0.02 -8.50 9.12
C LYS A 46 0.32 -7.23 9.92
N ILE A 47 -0.62 -6.29 10.00
CA ILE A 47 -0.51 -5.13 10.88
C ILE A 47 -1.07 -5.54 12.25
N GLU A 48 -0.19 -5.89 13.18
CA GLU A 48 -0.57 -6.49 14.47
C GLU A 48 -1.42 -5.54 15.32
N ASP A 49 -1.04 -4.26 15.37
CA ASP A 49 -1.80 -3.26 16.11
C ASP A 49 -3.14 -2.94 15.41
N LYS A 50 -4.22 -3.01 16.19
CA LYS A 50 -5.58 -2.82 15.69
C LYS A 50 -5.87 -1.36 15.32
N SER A 51 -5.29 -0.41 16.05
CA SER A 51 -5.43 1.01 15.79
C SER A 51 -4.72 1.38 14.50
N ASP A 52 -3.47 0.95 14.33
CA ASP A 52 -2.70 1.19 13.10
C ASP A 52 -3.40 0.58 11.89
N ARG A 53 -3.87 -0.67 12.01
CA ARG A 53 -4.64 -1.35 10.98
C ARG A 53 -5.90 -0.57 10.59
N MET A 54 -6.61 -0.01 11.56
CA MET A 54 -7.79 0.81 11.31
C MET A 54 -7.41 2.12 10.62
N GLN A 55 -6.35 2.79 11.07
CA GLN A 55 -5.88 4.05 10.48
C GLN A 55 -5.46 3.87 9.03
N VAL A 56 -4.72 2.80 8.69
CA VAL A 56 -4.33 2.51 7.31
C VAL A 56 -5.58 2.27 6.43
N LYS A 57 -6.56 1.52 6.93
CA LYS A 57 -7.83 1.32 6.20
C LYS A 57 -8.57 2.63 5.97
N LEU A 58 -8.71 3.45 7.01
CA LEU A 58 -9.36 4.75 6.90
C LEU A 58 -8.63 5.65 5.90
N GLY A 59 -7.30 5.71 5.97
CA GLY A 59 -6.49 6.48 5.03
C GLY A 59 -6.71 6.08 3.57
N LEU A 60 -6.71 4.79 3.26
CA LEU A 60 -6.99 4.28 1.91
C LEU A 60 -8.41 4.62 1.42
N ILE A 61 -9.40 4.50 2.31
CA ILE A 61 -10.79 4.87 1.99
C ILE A 61 -10.92 6.39 1.76
N SER A 62 -10.26 7.21 2.58
CA SER A 62 -10.24 8.66 2.40
C SER A 62 -9.61 9.07 1.07
N LEU A 63 -8.50 8.46 0.68
CA LEU A 63 -7.88 8.70 -0.63
C LEU A 63 -8.82 8.35 -1.80
N LEU A 64 -9.58 7.26 -1.68
CA LEU A 64 -10.60 6.90 -2.67
C LEU A 64 -11.67 7.98 -2.77
N PHE A 65 -12.23 8.44 -1.64
CA PHE A 65 -13.25 9.50 -1.65
C PHE A 65 -12.72 10.84 -2.19
N LEU A 66 -11.46 11.20 -1.92
CA LEU A 66 -10.84 12.39 -2.49
C LEU A 66 -10.70 12.30 -4.02
N ASN A 67 -10.47 11.10 -4.58
CA ASN A 67 -10.44 10.90 -6.04
C ASN A 67 -11.84 10.89 -6.68
N LEU A 68 -12.90 10.69 -5.90
CA LEU A 68 -14.29 10.75 -6.37
C LEU A 68 -14.88 12.17 -6.31
N ALA A 69 -14.29 13.04 -5.49
CA ALA A 69 -14.66 14.44 -5.38
C ALA A 69 -13.93 15.23 -6.48
N ASP A 70 -14.53 15.26 -7.68
CA ASP A 70 -14.26 16.29 -8.70
C ASP A 70 -14.63 17.69 -8.16
#